data_AF-A0A838UCJ7-F1
#
_entry.id   AF-A0A838UCJ7-F1
#
_cell.length_a   1.000
_cell.length_b   1.000
_cell.length_c   1.000
_cell.angle_alpha   90.00
_cell.angle_beta   90.00
_cell.angle_gamma   90.00
#
_symmetry.space_group_name_H-M   'P 1'
#
loop_
_entity.id
_entity.type
_entity.pdbx_description
1 polymer ?
#
loop_
_entity_poly.entity_id
_entity_poly.type
_entity_poly.pdbx_seq_one_letter_code
_entity_poly.pdbx_strand_id
1 'polypeptide(L)' 'AASDDAALGAFAVLAETEGIIPALESSHAIAHTLELAPQMSKDEIVLVNLSGRGDKDMATVAEMSKS' A
#
# COMPACT_ATOMS: atom_id res chain seq x y z
N ALA A 1 5.32 3.36 -11.97
CA ALA A 1 4.13 3.36 -11.09
C ALA A 1 3.75 1.91 -10.86
N ALA A 2 3.44 1.52 -9.61
CA ALA A 2 2.94 0.17 -9.32
C ALA A 2 1.61 -0.06 -10.07
N SER A 3 1.28 -1.32 -10.36
CA SER A 3 -0.04 -1.66 -10.92
C SER A 3 -1.14 -1.55 -9.86
N ASP A 4 -2.39 -1.42 -10.30
CA ASP A 4 -3.55 -1.38 -9.41
C ASP A 4 -3.62 -2.63 -8.51
N ASP A 5 -3.33 -3.82 -9.04
CA ASP A 5 -3.27 -5.07 -8.26
C ASP A 5 -2.19 -5.03 -7.18
N ALA A 6 -1.01 -4.48 -7.50
CA ALA A 6 0.07 -4.33 -6.54
C ALA A 6 -0.30 -3.31 -5.45
N ALA A 7 -1.00 -2.24 -5.81
CA ALA A 7 -1.53 -1.27 -4.87
C ALA A 7 -2.58 -1.89 -3.93
N LEU A 8 -3.47 -2.74 -4.44
CA LEU A 8 -4.46 -3.47 -3.62
C LEU A 8 -3.79 -4.45 -2.66
N GLY A 9 -2.78 -5.20 -3.12
CA GLY A 9 -1.99 -6.06 -2.26
C GLY A 9 -1.28 -5.27 -1.16
N ALA A 10 -0.66 -4.15 -1.51
CA ALA A 10 0.01 -3.26 -0.55
C ALA A 10 -0.96 -2.62 0.46
N PHE A 11 -2.16 -2.25 0.01
CA PHE A 11 -3.24 -1.81 0.89
C PHE A 11 -3.56 -2.87 1.94
N ALA A 12 -3.78 -4.12 1.52
CA ALA A 12 -4.11 -5.22 2.42
C ALA A 12 -2.97 -5.50 3.41
N VAL A 13 -1.72 -5.53 2.93
CA VAL A 13 -0.54 -5.72 3.77
C VAL A 13 -0.48 -4.67 4.88
N LEU A 14 -0.61 -3.39 4.54
CA LEU A 14 -0.52 -2.32 5.54
C LEU A 14 -1.69 -2.34 6.54
N ALA A 15 -2.90 -2.67 6.06
CA ALA A 15 -4.08 -2.81 6.90
C ALA A 15 -3.97 -3.98 7.88
N GLU A 16 -3.47 -5.14 7.43
CA GLU A 16 -3.38 -6.35 8.26
C GLU A 16 -2.21 -6.30 9.24
N THR A 17 -1.07 -5.71 8.84
CA THR A 17 0.14 -5.70 9.65
C THR A 17 0.20 -4.54 10.63
N GLU A 18 -0.22 -3.34 10.20
CA GLU A 18 -0.09 -2.11 10.99
C GLU A 18 -1.45 -1.53 11.44
N GLY A 19 -2.57 -2.10 10.97
CA GLY A 19 -3.91 -1.57 11.29
C GLY A 19 -4.20 -0.21 10.64
N ILE A 20 -3.43 0.19 9.63
CA ILE A 20 -3.59 1.46 8.93
C ILE A 20 -4.31 1.20 7.61
N ILE A 21 -5.39 1.93 7.35
CA ILE A 21 -6.15 1.86 6.10
C ILE A 21 -5.71 3.02 5.18
N PRO A 22 -4.72 2.82 4.28
CA PRO A 22 -4.22 3.89 3.43
C PRO A 22 -5.19 4.23 2.30
N ALA A 23 -5.13 5.45 1.77
CA ALA A 23 -5.75 5.75 0.47
C ALA A 23 -5.14 4.86 -0.64
N LEU A 24 -5.91 4.58 -1.71
CA LEU A 24 -5.41 3.77 -2.83
C LEU A 24 -4.20 4.42 -3.52
N GLU A 25 -4.15 5.74 -3.62
CA GLU A 25 -3.01 6.48 -4.17
C GLU A 25 -1.76 6.32 -3.29
N SER A 26 -1.93 6.30 -1.97
CA SER A 26 -0.83 6.02 -1.03
C SER A 26 -0.36 4.57 -1.12
N SER A 27 -1.27 3.65 -1.41
CA SER A 27 -0.97 2.22 -1.52
C SER A 27 -0.04 1.91 -2.69
N HIS A 28 -0.05 2.73 -3.75
CA HIS A 28 0.93 2.64 -4.83
C HIS A 28 2.37 2.91 -4.36
N ALA A 29 2.55 3.87 -3.44
CA ALA A 29 3.86 4.15 -2.87
C ALA A 29 4.33 3.02 -1.93
N ILE A 30 3.40 2.43 -1.18
CA ILE A 30 3.69 1.27 -0.32
C ILE A 30 4.04 0.05 -1.17
N ALA A 31 3.33 -0.21 -2.26
CA ALA A 31 3.64 -1.30 -3.19
C ALA A 31 5.08 -1.21 -3.69
N HIS A 32 5.49 -0.03 -4.16
CA HIS A 32 6.86 0.19 -4.59
C HIS A 32 7.86 0.04 -3.43
N THR A 33 7.50 0.49 -2.24
CA THR A 33 8.35 0.34 -1.04
C THR A 33 8.56 -1.13 -0.68
N LEU A 34 7.53 -1.97 -0.79
CA LEU A 34 7.63 -3.41 -0.53
C LEU A 34 8.52 -4.14 -1.54
N GLU A 35 8.58 -3.68 -2.79
CA GLU A 35 9.50 -4.19 -3.81
C GLU A 35 10.94 -3.71 -3.59
N LEU A 36 11.11 -2.45 -3.15
CA LEU A 36 12.41 -1.81 -2.97
C LEU A 36 13.12 -2.24 -1.68
N ALA A 37 12.39 -2.28 -0.56
CA ALA A 37 12.97 -2.49 0.78
C ALA A 37 13.85 -3.76 0.91
N PRO A 38 13.52 -4.92 0.29
CA PRO A 38 14.38 -6.11 0.34
C PRO A 38 15.74 -5.94 -0.33
N GLN A 39 15.90 -4.92 -1.20
CA GLN A 39 17.14 -4.63 -1.94
C GLN A 39 18.03 -3.62 -1.21
N MET A 40 17.52 -3.01 -0.13
CA MET A 40 18.22 -1.99 0.65
C MET A 40 19.01 -2.61 1.81
N SER A 41 20.02 -1.90 2.28
CA SER A 41 20.68 -2.23 3.54
C SER A 41 19.74 -2.01 4.72
N LYS A 42 19.92 -2.76 5.81
CA LYS A 42 19.12 -2.65 7.03
C LYS A 42 19.27 -1.31 7.75
N ASP A 43 20.34 -0.58 7.48
CA ASP A 43 20.63 0.72 8.10
C ASP A 43 20.09 1.91 7.28
N GLU A 44 19.57 1.66 6.08
CA GLU A 44 18.93 2.70 5.26
C GLU A 44 17.49 2.94 5.71
N ILE A 45 17.05 4.20 5.67
CA ILE A 45 15.71 4.62 6.10
C ILE A 45 14.88 5.01 4.89
N VAL A 46 13.68 4.45 4.78
CA VAL A 46 12.65 4.85 3.80
C VAL A 46 11.57 5.65 4.51
N LEU A 47 11.27 6.84 3.98
CA LEU A 47 10.13 7.64 4.42
C LEU A 47 9.05 7.61 3.34
N VAL A 48 7.88 7.08 3.68
CA VAL A 48 6.72 7.04 2.80
C VAL A 48 5.65 7.99 3.32
N ASN A 49 5.13 8.83 2.42
CA ASN A 49 4.03 9.73 2.75
C ASN A 49 2.68 9.05 2.52
N LEU A 50 1.86 8.94 3.57
CA LEU A 50 0.46 8.53 3.47
C LEU A 50 -0.41 9.78 3.30
N SER A 51 -0.76 10.09 2.06
CA SER A 51 -1.50 11.31 1.69
C SER A 51 -2.94 11.35 2.22
N GLY A 52 -3.51 10.19 2.58
CA GLY A 52 -4.88 10.09 3.03
C GLY A 52 -5.23 8.71 3.59
N ARG A 53 -6.48 8.60 4.07
CA ARG A 53 -7.07 7.39 4.62
C ARG A 53 -8.03 6.75 3.62
N GLY A 54 -8.09 5.42 3.58
CA GLY A 54 -8.89 4.64 2.62
C GLY A 54 -10.28 4.23 3.12
N ASP A 55 -10.75 4.73 4.26
CA ASP A 55 -12.06 4.34 4.84
C ASP A 55 -13.23 4.50 3.87
N LYS A 56 -13.15 5.48 2.96
CA LYS A 56 -14.18 5.73 1.94
C LYS A 56 -14.07 4.82 0.73
N ASP A 57 -12.90 4.23 0.52
CA ASP A 57 -12.55 3.45 -0.67
C ASP A 57 -12.72 1.95 -0.44
N MET A 58 -13.12 1.54 0.76
CA MET A 58 -13.33 0.13 1.13
C MET A 58 -14.29 -0.61 0.20
N ALA A 59 -15.34 0.06 -0.29
CA ALA A 59 -16.27 -0.54 -1.24
C ALA A 59 -15.58 -0.82 -2.59
N THR A 60 -14.79 0.14 -3.08
CA THR A 60 -14.01 0.02 -4.32
C THR A 60 -12.96 -1.08 -4.20
N VAL A 61 -12.21 -1.11 -3.10
CA VAL A 61 -11.23 -2.18 -2.82
C VAL A 61 -11.91 -3.54 -2.82
N ALA A 62 -13.06 -3.67 -2.13
CA ALA A 62 -13.79 -4.93 -2.07
C ALA A 62 -14.37 -5.39 -3.42
N GLU A 63 -14.66 -4.47 -4.34
CA GLU A 63 -15.03 -4.82 -5.72
C GLU A 63 -13.81 -5.27 -6.53
N MET A 64 -12.69 -4.56 -6.41
CA MET A 64 -11.46 -4.89 -7.14
C MET A 64 -10.82 -6.20 -6.67
N SER A 65 -10.92 -6.55 -5.38
CA SER A 65 -10.38 -7.80 -4.84
C SER A 65 -11.16 -9.07 -5.22
N LYS A 66 -12.27 -8.95 -5.96
CA LYS A 66 -13.12 -10.09 -6.37
C LYS A 66 -12.88 -10.56 -7.81
N SER A 67 -11.95 -9.94 -8.53
CA SER A 67 -11.54 -10.34 -9.89
C SER A 67 -10.34 -11.28 -9.89
#